data_AF-A0A662BH20-F1
#
_entry.id   AF-A0A662BH20-F1
#
_cell.length_a   1.000
_cell.length_b   1.000
_cell.length_c   1.000
_cell.angle_alpha   90.00
_cell.angle_beta   90.00
_cell.angle_gamma   90.00
#
_symmetry.space_group_name_H-M   'P 1'
#
loop_
_entity.id
_entity.type
_entity.pdbx_description
1 polymer ?
#
loop_
_entity_poly.entity_id
_entity_poly.type
_entity_poly.pdbx_seq_one_letter_code
_entity_poly.pdbx_strand_id
1 'polypeptide(L)'
;GPRLYDAPETKQLVSDVISWYKKYREILNSDIIHLRRPSGKDWDGFMHVNPSLKEKGFAMLFNPTDKDMLREIKLPLYYTGLIETAIVKEKEGDSKKYKLARDYSITIDVKIPANSYTWLVIN
;
A
#
# COMPACT_ATOMS: atom_id res chain seq x y z
N GLY A 1 19.52 22.65 13.99
CA GLY A 1 18.85 21.37 13.70
C GLY A 1 17.91 21.06 14.85
N PRO A 2 16.60 20.91 14.64
CA PRO A 2 15.68 20.83 15.76
C PRO A 2 15.65 19.39 16.29
N ARG A 3 15.83 19.27 17.61
CA ARG A 3 15.79 18.03 18.37
C ARG A 3 14.40 17.41 18.24
N LEU A 4 14.34 16.22 17.65
CA LEU A 4 13.10 15.54 17.25
C LEU A 4 12.55 14.56 18.31
N TYR A 5 12.97 14.72 19.57
CA TYR A 5 12.63 13.79 20.63
C TYR A 5 12.41 14.57 21.92
N ASP A 6 11.16 14.77 22.34
CA ASP A 6 10.82 15.07 23.73
C ASP A 6 9.31 14.86 24.01
N ALA A 7 8.73 13.74 23.54
CA ALA A 7 7.43 13.27 24.03
C ALA A 7 7.33 11.74 23.96
N PRO A 8 6.79 11.05 25.00
CA PRO A 8 6.59 9.60 25.02
C PRO A 8 5.77 9.09 23.81
N GLU A 9 4.80 9.89 23.34
CA GLU A 9 3.99 9.54 22.16
C GLU A 9 4.84 9.43 20.89
N THR A 10 5.91 10.22 20.77
CA THR A 10 6.82 10.17 19.61
C THR A 10 7.64 8.88 19.59
N LYS A 11 8.01 8.34 20.76
CA LYS A 11 8.81 7.10 20.86
C LYS A 11 8.02 5.86 20.45
N GLN A 12 6.74 5.79 20.82
CA GLN A 12 5.89 4.67 20.44
C GLN A 12 5.62 4.68 18.94
N LEU A 13 5.25 5.84 18.38
CA LEU A 13 5.04 5.99 16.93
C LEU A 13 6.27 5.59 16.12
N VAL A 14 7.46 6.01 16.54
CA VAL A 14 8.72 5.59 15.88
C VAL A 14 8.93 4.08 15.98
N SER A 15 8.62 3.47 17.12
CA SER A 15 8.77 2.04 17.33
C SER A 15 7.81 1.23 16.44
N ASP A 16 6.59 1.71 16.27
CA ASP A 16 5.57 1.10 15.42
C ASP A 16 5.98 1.19 13.94
N VAL A 17 6.48 2.35 13.49
CA VAL A 17 7.01 2.54 12.13
C VAL A 17 8.21 1.64 11.86
N ILE A 18 9.13 1.50 12.81
CA ILE A 18 10.28 0.60 12.69
C ILE A 18 9.81 -0.85 12.57
N SER A 19 8.84 -1.25 13.39
CA SER A 19 8.31 -2.62 13.38
C SER A 19 7.59 -2.94 12.07
N TRP A 20 6.80 -2.00 11.58
CA TRP A 20 6.15 -2.08 10.26
C TRP A 20 7.17 -2.21 9.13
N TYR A 21 8.21 -1.37 9.13
CA TYR A 21 9.26 -1.44 8.11
C TYR A 21 9.99 -2.78 8.16
N LYS A 22 10.37 -3.25 9.35
CA LYS A 22 11.03 -4.55 9.51
C LYS A 22 10.18 -5.70 8.97
N LYS A 23 8.86 -5.65 9.20
CA LYS A 23 7.92 -6.66 8.72
C LYS A 23 7.84 -6.72 7.20
N TYR A 24 7.83 -5.57 6.53
CA TYR A 24 7.65 -5.47 5.07
C TYR A 24 8.92 -5.14 4.30
N ARG A 25 10.09 -5.23 4.96
CA ARG A 25 11.36 -4.75 4.43
C ARG A 25 11.70 -5.34 3.06
N GLU A 26 11.47 -6.63 2.87
CA GLU A 26 11.83 -7.31 1.62
C GLU A 26 11.04 -6.77 0.44
N ILE A 27 9.70 -6.68 0.58
CA ILE A 27 8.86 -6.16 -0.49
C ILE A 27 9.03 -4.64 -0.68
N LEU A 28 9.23 -3.87 0.39
CA LEU A 28 9.46 -2.41 0.31
C LEU A 28 10.77 -2.03 -0.38
N ASN A 29 11.72 -2.94 -0.54
CA ASN A 29 12.96 -2.73 -1.30
C ASN A 29 12.91 -3.34 -2.72
N SER A 30 11.75 -3.83 -3.16
CA SER A 30 11.57 -4.43 -4.48
C SER A 30 11.17 -3.40 -5.55
N ASP A 31 11.12 -3.83 -6.81
CA ASP A 31 10.79 -2.98 -7.97
C ASP A 31 9.43 -2.29 -7.82
N ILE A 32 9.33 -1.07 -8.36
CA ILE A 32 8.16 -0.20 -8.21
C ILE A 32 7.40 -0.03 -9.53
N ILE A 33 6.07 -0.15 -9.45
CA ILE A 33 5.11 0.25 -10.47
C ILE A 33 4.38 1.50 -9.97
N HIS A 34 4.36 2.56 -10.77
CA HIS A 34 3.57 3.75 -10.45
C HIS A 34 2.10 3.50 -10.77
N LEU A 35 1.21 3.71 -9.81
CA LEU A 35 -0.24 3.58 -10.00
C LEU A 35 -0.84 4.90 -10.50
N ARG A 36 -0.52 5.99 -9.81
CA ARG A 36 -0.99 7.34 -10.15
C ARG A 36 0.01 8.37 -9.67
N ARG A 37 0.30 9.36 -10.53
CA ARG A 37 1.24 10.45 -10.21
C ARG A 37 0.62 11.46 -9.25
N PRO A 38 1.42 12.05 -8.35
CA PRO A 38 0.96 13.09 -7.44
C PRO A 38 0.49 14.32 -8.20
N SER A 39 -0.74 14.73 -7.94
CA SER A 39 -1.36 15.94 -8.51
C SER A 39 -1.79 16.96 -7.45
N GLY A 40 -1.80 16.57 -6.18
CA GLY A 40 -2.32 17.35 -5.05
C GLY A 40 -3.85 17.50 -5.02
N LYS A 41 -4.57 16.99 -6.03
CA LYS A 41 -6.04 17.17 -6.16
C LYS A 41 -6.84 15.89 -5.94
N ASP A 42 -6.16 14.75 -5.98
CA ASP A 42 -6.75 13.43 -5.85
C ASP A 42 -5.67 12.49 -5.31
N TRP A 43 -6.01 11.22 -5.12
CA TRP A 43 -5.05 10.23 -4.67
C TRP A 43 -3.85 10.10 -5.60
N ASP A 44 -2.75 9.62 -5.02
CA ASP A 44 -1.58 9.13 -5.74
C ASP A 44 -1.04 7.88 -5.06
N GLY A 45 -0.17 7.16 -5.75
CA GLY A 45 0.32 5.90 -5.21
C GLY A 45 1.24 5.13 -6.15
N PHE A 46 1.90 4.16 -5.54
CA PHE A 46 2.83 3.25 -6.18
C PHE A 46 2.72 1.87 -5.54
N MET A 47 3.25 0.86 -6.21
CA MET A 47 3.23 -0.52 -5.75
C MET A 47 4.59 -1.16 -5.94
N HIS A 48 5.12 -1.73 -4.87
CA HIS A 48 6.25 -2.64 -4.97
C HIS A 48 5.78 -4.02 -5.42
N VAL A 49 6.58 -4.70 -6.24
CA VAL A 49 6.26 -6.03 -6.77
C VAL A 49 7.47 -6.96 -6.68
N ASN A 50 7.23 -8.21 -6.28
CA ASN A 50 8.25 -9.24 -6.30
C ASN A 50 7.62 -10.64 -6.34
N PRO A 51 7.71 -11.37 -7.46
CA PRO A 51 7.08 -12.69 -7.58
C PRO A 51 7.76 -13.77 -6.73
N SER A 52 8.98 -13.53 -6.23
CA SER A 52 9.75 -14.48 -5.43
C SER A 52 9.51 -14.37 -3.93
N LEU A 53 8.81 -13.33 -3.46
CA LEU A 53 8.50 -13.13 -2.05
C LEU A 53 7.13 -13.72 -1.68
N LYS A 54 6.93 -13.89 -0.38
CA LYS A 54 5.62 -14.28 0.17
C LYS A 54 4.59 -13.19 -0.09
N GLU A 55 4.90 -11.96 0.30
CA GLU A 55 4.17 -10.75 -0.05
C GLU A 55 4.60 -10.32 -1.45
N LYS A 56 3.80 -10.70 -2.45
CA LYS A 56 4.15 -10.52 -3.86
C LYS A 56 3.93 -9.09 -4.37
N GLY A 57 3.10 -8.32 -3.67
CA GLY A 57 2.85 -6.92 -3.95
C GLY A 57 2.60 -6.11 -2.69
N PHE A 58 3.01 -4.84 -2.72
CA PHE A 58 2.77 -3.89 -1.64
C PHE A 58 2.43 -2.50 -2.22
N ALA A 59 1.16 -2.12 -2.17
CA ALA A 59 0.69 -0.84 -2.70
C ALA A 59 0.59 0.22 -1.60
N MET A 60 1.16 1.39 -1.83
CA MET A 60 1.01 2.59 -1.00
C MET A 60 0.10 3.58 -1.71
N LEU A 61 -0.94 4.04 -1.01
CA LEU A 61 -1.97 4.93 -1.53
C LEU A 61 -2.12 6.14 -0.62
N PHE A 62 -2.03 7.33 -1.19
CA PHE A 62 -1.98 8.60 -0.47
C PHE A 62 -3.19 9.47 -0.82
N ASN A 63 -3.70 10.18 0.18
CA ASN A 63 -4.70 11.23 0.02
C ASN A 63 -4.10 12.57 0.49
N PRO A 64 -3.67 13.44 -0.44
CA PRO A 64 -3.13 14.76 -0.10
C PRO A 64 -4.22 15.81 0.20
N THR A 65 -5.51 15.45 0.13
CA THR A 65 -6.63 16.37 0.30
C THR A 65 -7.16 16.37 1.73
N ASP A 66 -7.90 17.41 2.09
CA ASP A 66 -8.53 17.60 3.39
C ASP A 66 -9.86 16.83 3.56
N LYS A 67 -10.23 15.98 2.61
CA LYS A 67 -11.48 15.20 2.63
C LYS A 67 -11.20 13.72 2.48
N ASP A 68 -11.97 12.90 3.20
CA ASP A 68 -12.02 11.47 2.97
C ASP A 68 -12.39 11.18 1.51
N MET A 69 -11.70 10.20 0.91
CA MET A 69 -12.03 9.74 -0.43
C MET A 69 -12.27 8.24 -0.45
N LEU A 70 -13.27 7.84 -1.24
CA LEU A 70 -13.48 6.45 -1.65
C LEU A 70 -13.12 6.36 -3.12
N ARG A 71 -12.24 5.42 -3.46
CA ARG A 71 -11.71 5.25 -4.81
C ARG A 71 -11.71 3.78 -5.19
N GLU A 72 -12.26 3.52 -6.36
CA GLU A 72 -12.07 2.26 -7.06
C GLU A 72 -10.69 2.29 -7.72
N ILE A 73 -9.79 1.41 -7.26
CA ILE A 73 -8.39 1.38 -7.68
C ILE A 73 -8.13 0.07 -8.43
N LYS A 74 -7.62 0.21 -9.66
CA LYS A 74 -7.17 -0.91 -10.47
C LYS A 74 -5.70 -1.21 -10.18
N LEU A 75 -5.41 -2.37 -9.60
CA LEU A 75 -4.05 -2.81 -9.29
C LEU A 75 -3.52 -3.73 -10.42
N PRO A 76 -2.40 -3.38 -11.07
CA PRO A 76 -1.81 -4.21 -12.11
C PRO A 76 -0.92 -5.31 -11.50
N LEU A 77 -1.41 -6.55 -11.44
CA LEU A 77 -0.69 -7.64 -10.76
C LEU A 77 0.14 -8.52 -11.71
N TYR A 78 0.32 -8.14 -12.96
CA TYR A 78 1.07 -8.93 -13.95
C TYR A 78 2.48 -9.33 -13.44
N TYR A 79 3.20 -8.39 -12.83
CA TYR A 79 4.57 -8.62 -12.33
C TYR A 79 4.65 -9.28 -10.95
N THR A 80 3.53 -9.55 -10.29
CA THR A 80 3.52 -10.28 -9.01
C THR A 80 3.59 -11.79 -9.20
N GLY A 81 3.45 -12.28 -10.45
CA GLY A 81 3.42 -13.71 -10.75
C GLY A 81 2.13 -14.41 -10.31
N LEU A 82 1.10 -13.65 -9.94
CA LEU A 82 -0.23 -14.19 -9.67
C LEU A 82 -0.99 -14.45 -10.97
N ILE A 83 -1.70 -15.58 -11.03
CA ILE A 83 -2.35 -16.05 -12.27
C ILE A 83 -3.87 -15.98 -12.17
N GLU A 84 -4.46 -16.61 -11.15
CA GLU A 84 -5.92 -16.73 -11.05
C GLU A 84 -6.54 -15.88 -9.96
N THR A 85 -5.91 -15.85 -8.79
CA THR A 85 -6.47 -15.17 -7.62
C THR A 85 -5.38 -14.44 -6.84
N ALA A 86 -5.77 -13.30 -6.25
CA ALA A 86 -4.96 -12.54 -5.32
C ALA A 86 -5.67 -12.50 -3.96
N ILE A 87 -4.90 -12.58 -2.89
CA ILE A 87 -5.37 -12.29 -1.54
C ILE A 87 -4.85 -10.90 -1.16
N VAL A 88 -5.76 -9.96 -0.97
CA VAL A 88 -5.44 -8.58 -0.63
C VAL A 88 -5.87 -8.29 0.79
N LYS A 89 -4.97 -7.68 1.55
CA LYS A 89 -5.21 -7.22 2.91
C LYS A 89 -4.93 -5.73 2.99
N GLU A 90 -5.87 -4.96 3.53
CA GLU A 90 -5.65 -3.55 3.84
C GLU A 90 -5.03 -3.44 5.24
N LYS A 91 -3.86 -2.81 5.31
CA LYS A 91 -3.07 -2.69 6.54
C LYS A 91 -2.92 -4.03 7.26
N GLU A 92 -3.36 -4.09 8.52
CA GLU A 92 -3.38 -5.28 9.36
C GLU A 92 -4.77 -5.90 9.51
N GLY A 93 -5.76 -5.47 8.70
CA GLY A 93 -7.14 -5.94 8.75
C GLY A 93 -7.39 -7.29 8.07
N ASP A 94 -8.64 -7.47 7.62
CA ASP A 94 -9.10 -8.70 7.01
C ASP A 94 -8.57 -8.88 5.59
N SER A 95 -8.32 -10.15 5.24
CA SER A 95 -7.93 -10.55 3.89
C SER A 95 -9.16 -10.81 3.03
N LYS A 96 -9.16 -10.28 1.81
CA LYS A 96 -10.20 -10.52 0.80
C LYS A 96 -9.59 -11.19 -0.43
N LYS A 97 -10.31 -12.14 -1.01
CA LYS A 97 -9.88 -12.86 -2.22
C LYS A 97 -10.48 -12.20 -3.46
N TYR A 98 -9.64 -11.94 -4.45
CA TYR A 98 -10.02 -11.36 -5.74
C TYR A 98 -9.63 -12.32 -6.85
N LYS A 99 -10.49 -12.43 -7.87
CA LYS A 99 -10.15 -13.12 -9.12
C LYS A 99 -9.47 -12.11 -10.04
N LEU A 100 -8.35 -12.50 -10.63
CA LEU A 100 -7.65 -11.66 -11.61
C LEU A 100 -8.48 -11.58 -12.89
N ALA A 101 -8.55 -10.38 -13.45
CA ALA A 101 -9.01 -10.16 -14.82
C ALA A 101 -7.99 -10.74 -15.82
N ARG A 102 -8.38 -10.82 -17.10
CA ARG A 102 -7.50 -11.37 -18.17
C ARG A 102 -6.20 -10.59 -18.36
N ASP A 103 -6.19 -9.32 -18.00
CA ASP A 103 -5.00 -8.46 -18.00
C ASP A 103 -4.20 -8.55 -16.68
N TYR A 104 -4.49 -9.56 -15.86
CA TYR A 104 -3.88 -9.78 -14.54
C TYR A 104 -4.09 -8.63 -13.56
N SER A 105 -5.13 -7.82 -13.75
CA SER A 105 -5.50 -6.77 -12.80
C SER A 105 -6.59 -7.23 -11.83
N ILE A 106 -6.69 -6.52 -10.71
CA ILE A 106 -7.85 -6.56 -9.82
C ILE A 106 -8.35 -5.15 -9.59
N THR A 107 -9.61 -5.02 -9.21
CA THR A 107 -10.22 -3.74 -8.86
C THR A 107 -10.70 -3.80 -7.42
N ILE A 108 -10.35 -2.80 -6.62
CA ILE A 108 -10.63 -2.74 -5.19
C ILE A 108 -11.13 -1.35 -4.79
N ASP A 109 -12.19 -1.31 -3.99
CA ASP A 109 -12.65 -0.08 -3.34
C ASP A 109 -11.82 0.19 -2.09
N VAL A 110 -11.20 1.37 -2.05
CA VAL A 110 -10.34 1.80 -0.95
C VAL A 110 -10.85 3.12 -0.39
N LYS A 111 -11.00 3.19 0.94
CA LYS A 111 -11.24 4.43 1.66
C LYS A 111 -9.90 4.98 2.16
N ILE A 112 -9.52 6.17 1.69
CA ILE A 112 -8.30 6.87 2.14
C ILE A 112 -8.73 8.13 2.91
N PRO A 113 -8.55 8.17 4.24
CA PRO A 113 -8.91 9.35 5.04
C PRO A 113 -8.17 10.61 4.60
N ALA A 114 -8.72 11.79 4.91
CA ALA A 114 -8.07 13.08 4.65
C ALA A 114 -6.62 13.14 5.18
N ASN A 115 -5.72 13.75 4.42
CA ASN A 115 -4.30 13.96 4.77
C ASN A 115 -3.61 12.70 5.30
N SER A 116 -3.91 11.54 4.70
CA SER A 116 -3.46 10.25 5.21
C SER A 116 -3.04 9.30 4.09
N TYR A 117 -2.64 8.10 4.49
CA TYR A 117 -2.33 7.02 3.57
C TYR A 117 -2.87 5.69 4.08
N THR A 118 -2.99 4.75 3.15
CA THR A 118 -3.24 3.34 3.44
C THR A 118 -2.30 2.49 2.60
N TRP A 119 -2.16 1.22 2.97
CA TRP A 119 -1.39 0.27 2.19
C TRP A 119 -2.11 -1.05 2.04
N LEU A 120 -1.87 -1.70 0.91
CA LEU A 120 -2.41 -3.00 0.57
C LEU A 120 -1.27 -4.00 0.46
N VAL A 121 -1.42 -5.15 1.10
CA VAL A 121 -0.52 -6.29 0.97
C VAL A 121 -1.18 -7.32 0.08
N ILE A 122 -0.47 -7.77 -0.96
CA ILE A 122 -0.98 -8.68 -1.98
C ILE A 122 -0.16 -9.98 -1.94
N ASN A 123 -0.85 -11.12 -1.88
CA ASN A 123 -0.26 -12.47 -1.91
C ASN A 123 -0.96 -13.38 -2.92
#